data_AF-A0A8X6G6W8-F1
#
_entry.id   AF-A0A8X6G6W8-F1
#
_cell.length_a   1.000
_cell.length_b   1.000
_cell.length_c   1.000
_cell.angle_alpha   90.00
_cell.angle_beta   90.00
_cell.angle_gamma   90.00
#
_symmetry.space_group_name_H-M   'P 1'
#
loop_
_entity.id
_entity.type
_entity.pdbx_description
1 polymer ?
#
loop_
_entity_poly.entity_id
_entity_poly.type
_entity_poly.pdbx_seq_one_letter_code
_entity_poly.pdbx_strand_id
1 'polypeptide(L)'
;MDFSTFFSQLYDAVLTKEKTKFYVNDNRIRDAIKDMKEAYMPNPEWESNKAVKVADYNDPGHRCAYIHKYALLYTGMVCDLLQKAILNESIVYDFFESKRRLTMCCLGGGPGTDIVGAFAAFISTIGFYPLFGHYFRLCQRMGINLQIVIQELKWGELTNVL
;
A
#
# COMPACT_ATOMS: atom_id res chain seq x y z
N MET A 1 9.34 -13.34 8.77
CA MET A 1 9.16 -12.17 9.65
C MET A 1 7.70 -11.79 9.58
N ASP A 2 7.05 -11.54 10.72
CA ASP A 2 5.64 -11.12 10.75
C ASP A 2 5.55 -9.58 10.74
N PHE A 3 4.89 -9.04 9.72
CA PHE A 3 4.70 -7.59 9.54
C PHE A 3 3.29 -7.10 9.87
N SER A 4 2.40 -7.98 10.35
CA SER A 4 0.97 -7.65 10.59
C SER A 4 0.80 -6.45 11.53
N THR A 5 1.50 -6.45 12.67
CA THR A 5 1.49 -5.33 13.63
C THR A 5 1.97 -4.03 13.02
N PHE A 6 3.08 -4.08 12.27
CA PHE A 6 3.63 -2.90 11.60
C PHE A 6 2.65 -2.33 10.58
N PHE A 7 2.06 -3.19 9.74
CA PHE A 7 1.07 -2.74 8.75
C PHE A 7 -0.18 -2.14 9.41
N SER A 8 -0.67 -2.75 10.50
CA SER A 8 -1.81 -2.20 11.26
C SER A 8 -1.48 -0.80 11.77
N GLN A 9 -0.36 -0.65 12.48
CA GLN A 9 0.07 0.64 13.04
C GLN A 9 0.26 1.70 11.96
N LEU A 10 0.89 1.34 10.83
CA LEU A 10 1.08 2.23 9.69
C LEU A 10 -0.27 2.72 9.14
N TYR A 11 -1.20 1.81 8.86
CA TYR A 11 -2.48 2.19 8.27
C TYR A 11 -3.40 2.90 9.25
N ASP A 12 -3.33 2.58 10.54
CA ASP A 12 -4.04 3.33 11.59
C ASP A 12 -3.52 4.76 11.71
N ALA A 13 -2.20 4.98 11.62
CA ALA A 13 -1.61 6.31 11.60
C ALA A 13 -2.03 7.10 10.35
N VAL A 14 -1.96 6.48 9.16
CA VAL A 14 -2.40 7.11 7.90
C VAL A 14 -3.89 7.47 7.96
N LEU A 15 -4.74 6.55 8.47
CA LEU A 15 -6.18 6.78 8.63
C LEU A 15 -6.46 7.94 9.60
N THR A 16 -5.79 7.95 10.75
CA THR A 16 -5.95 9.00 11.77
C THR A 16 -5.58 10.37 11.21
N LYS A 17 -4.45 10.45 10.50
CA LYS A 17 -3.99 11.67 9.83
C LYS A 17 -4.99 12.17 8.79
N GLU A 18 -5.51 11.27 7.96
CA GLU A 18 -6.47 11.59 6.91
C GLU A 18 -7.81 12.08 7.51
N LYS A 19 -8.33 11.36 8.51
CA LYS A 19 -9.54 11.74 9.26
C LYS A 19 -9.41 13.13 9.88
N THR A 20 -8.28 13.41 10.51
CA THR A 20 -8.03 14.68 11.19
C THR A 20 -7.91 15.83 10.19
N LYS A 21 -7.13 15.63 9.12
CA LYS A 21 -6.87 16.67 8.11
C LYS A 21 -8.11 17.08 7.32
N PHE A 22 -8.99 16.14 7.01
CA PHE A 22 -10.16 16.37 6.17
C PHE A 22 -11.50 16.29 6.93
N TYR A 23 -11.45 16.25 8.27
CA TYR A 23 -12.62 16.19 9.15
C TYR A 23 -13.59 15.06 8.78
N VAL A 24 -13.05 13.86 8.52
CA VAL A 24 -13.84 12.68 8.13
C VAL A 24 -14.27 11.92 9.40
N ASN A 25 -15.58 11.79 9.60
CA ASN A 25 -16.14 11.00 10.70
C ASN A 25 -16.43 9.54 10.29
N ASP A 26 -16.67 8.68 11.28
CA ASP A 26 -16.85 7.23 11.05
C ASP A 26 -18.12 6.89 10.26
N ASN A 27 -19.17 7.73 10.32
CA ASN A 27 -20.38 7.52 9.53
C ASN A 27 -20.09 7.69 8.04
N ARG A 28 -19.34 8.74 7.67
CA ARG A 28 -18.90 8.97 6.30
C ARG A 28 -18.00 7.85 5.79
N ILE A 29 -17.14 7.29 6.63
CA ILE A 29 -16.30 6.13 6.27
C ILE A 29 -17.19 4.91 6.02
N ARG A 30 -18.17 4.65 6.88
CA ARG A 30 -19.10 3.51 6.70
C ARG A 30 -19.91 3.62 5.42
N ASP A 31 -20.38 4.81 5.08
CA ASP A 31 -21.13 5.03 3.84
C ASP A 31 -20.22 4.85 2.62
N ALA A 32 -19.02 5.45 2.65
CA ALA A 32 -18.01 5.22 1.62
C ALA A 32 -17.60 3.74 1.47
N ILE A 33 -17.60 2.95 2.55
CA ILE A 33 -17.36 1.49 2.49
C ILE A 33 -18.46 0.75 1.72
N LYS A 34 -19.71 1.22 1.81
CA LYS A 34 -20.84 0.66 1.04
C LYS A 34 -20.65 0.97 -0.44
N ASP A 35 -20.37 2.24 -0.77
CA ASP A 35 -20.10 2.69 -2.14
C ASP A 35 -18.94 1.88 -2.75
N MET A 36 -17.85 1.71 -2.00
CA MET A 36 -16.74 0.88 -2.41
C MET A 36 -17.09 -0.61 -2.51
N LYS A 37 -18.05 -1.14 -1.76
CA LYS A 37 -18.45 -2.55 -1.91
C LYS A 37 -19.01 -2.78 -3.31
N GLU A 38 -19.83 -1.86 -3.79
CA GLU A 38 -20.40 -1.91 -5.14
C GLU A 38 -19.31 -1.86 -6.23
N ALA A 39 -18.20 -1.15 -5.98
CA ALA A 39 -17.03 -1.08 -6.86
C ALA A 39 -16.36 -2.42 -7.15
N TYR A 40 -16.36 -3.31 -6.17
CA TYR A 40 -15.62 -4.57 -6.23
C TYR A 40 -16.55 -5.79 -6.33
N MET A 41 -17.87 -5.60 -6.40
CA MET A 41 -18.81 -6.70 -6.70
C MET A 41 -18.81 -6.98 -8.21
N PRO A 42 -18.83 -8.27 -8.63
CA PRO A 42 -18.91 -8.62 -10.04
C PRO A 42 -20.05 -7.87 -10.72
N ASN A 43 -19.71 -7.01 -11.68
CA ASN A 43 -20.68 -6.26 -12.46
C ASN A 43 -20.54 -6.68 -13.93
N PRO A 44 -21.64 -7.14 -14.59
CA PRO A 44 -21.64 -7.46 -16.01
C PRO A 44 -21.14 -6.32 -16.91
N GLU A 45 -21.21 -5.07 -16.44
CA GLU A 45 -20.74 -3.89 -17.16
C GLU A 45 -19.22 -3.64 -17.07
N TRP A 46 -18.45 -4.46 -16.34
CA TRP A 46 -16.98 -4.33 -16.32
C TRP A 46 -16.33 -4.58 -17.69
N GLU A 47 -16.99 -5.35 -18.56
CA GLU A 47 -16.58 -5.54 -19.96
C GLU A 47 -17.01 -4.37 -20.84
N SER A 48 -17.84 -3.46 -20.33
CA SER A 48 -18.21 -2.24 -21.06
C SER A 48 -17.07 -1.22 -20.98
N ASN A 49 -16.79 -0.54 -22.08
CA ASN A 49 -15.80 0.55 -22.15
C ASN A 49 -16.20 1.82 -21.37
N LYS A 50 -17.25 1.75 -20.52
CA LYS A 50 -17.66 2.88 -19.69
C LYS A 50 -16.87 2.86 -18.39
N ALA A 51 -16.12 3.93 -18.15
CA ALA A 51 -15.44 4.14 -16.88
C ALA A 51 -16.49 4.25 -15.75
N VAL A 52 -16.64 3.19 -14.97
CA VAL A 52 -17.54 3.21 -13.82
C VAL A 52 -16.86 4.01 -12.71
N LYS A 53 -17.39 5.20 -12.39
CA LYS A 53 -16.94 6.02 -11.26
C LYS A 53 -17.44 5.39 -9.95
N VAL A 54 -16.85 4.27 -9.52
CA VAL A 54 -17.34 3.55 -8.33
C VAL A 54 -16.60 3.88 -7.04
N ALA A 55 -15.40 4.45 -7.14
CA ALA A 55 -14.68 4.99 -5.98
C ALA A 55 -13.95 6.27 -6.39
N ASP A 56 -14.41 7.42 -5.92
CA ASP A 56 -13.72 8.69 -6.13
C ASP A 56 -12.62 8.85 -5.07
N TYR A 57 -11.38 8.50 -5.42
CA TYR A 57 -10.23 8.67 -4.52
C TYR A 57 -9.83 10.14 -4.29
N ASN A 58 -10.45 11.10 -4.98
CA ASN A 58 -10.36 12.51 -4.59
C ASN A 58 -11.22 12.82 -3.35
N ASP A 59 -12.22 11.97 -3.04
CA ASP A 59 -13.02 12.07 -1.83
C ASP A 59 -12.25 11.49 -0.61
N PRO A 60 -12.07 12.27 0.48
CA PRO A 60 -11.44 11.79 1.70
C PRO A 60 -12.14 10.60 2.37
N GLY A 61 -13.46 10.49 2.26
CA GLY A 61 -14.24 9.37 2.80
C GLY A 61 -13.90 8.06 2.08
N HIS A 62 -13.86 8.07 0.74
CA HIS A 62 -13.41 6.91 -0.04
C HIS A 62 -11.96 6.52 0.22
N ARG A 63 -11.05 7.49 0.42
CA ARG A 63 -9.66 7.19 0.81
C ARG A 63 -9.58 6.51 2.18
N CYS A 64 -10.30 7.05 3.17
CA CYS A 64 -10.39 6.44 4.50
C CYS A 64 -11.03 5.04 4.45
N ALA A 65 -12.08 4.85 3.66
CA ALA A 65 -12.72 3.55 3.45
C ALA A 65 -11.76 2.54 2.81
N TYR A 66 -10.96 2.97 1.83
CA TYR A 66 -9.92 2.13 1.23
C TYR A 66 -8.88 1.68 2.25
N ILE A 67 -8.35 2.62 3.04
CA ILE A 67 -7.36 2.33 4.09
C ILE A 67 -7.94 1.33 5.08
N HIS A 68 -9.16 1.58 5.54
CA HIS A 68 -9.82 0.75 6.55
C HIS A 68 -10.11 -0.68 6.05
N LYS A 69 -10.56 -0.84 4.80
CA LYS A 69 -11.07 -2.13 4.31
C LYS A 69 -10.05 -2.95 3.51
N TYR A 70 -9.18 -2.29 2.75
CA TYR A 70 -8.36 -2.95 1.74
C TYR A 70 -6.86 -2.84 1.98
N ALA A 71 -6.38 -1.74 2.56
CA ALA A 71 -4.93 -1.48 2.60
C ALA A 71 -4.14 -2.57 3.34
N LEU A 72 -4.55 -2.92 4.56
CA LEU A 72 -3.86 -3.94 5.37
C LEU A 72 -3.82 -5.31 4.67
N LEU A 73 -4.99 -5.77 4.20
CA LEU A 73 -5.11 -7.08 3.54
C LEU A 73 -4.33 -7.13 2.22
N TYR A 74 -4.42 -6.07 1.41
CA TYR A 74 -3.72 -6.02 0.13
C TYR A 74 -2.21 -5.98 0.32
N THR A 75 -1.72 -5.20 1.29
CA THR A 75 -0.29 -5.16 1.63
C THR A 75 0.22 -6.49 2.14
N GLY A 76 -0.53 -7.16 3.02
CA GLY A 76 -0.20 -8.51 3.47
C GLY A 76 -0.17 -9.53 2.33
N MET A 77 -1.15 -9.49 1.44
CA MET A 77 -1.20 -10.36 0.26
C MET A 77 0.00 -10.15 -0.68
N VAL A 78 0.34 -8.90 -1.00
CA VAL A 78 1.51 -8.60 -1.85
C VAL A 78 2.79 -9.09 -1.18
N CYS A 79 2.93 -8.88 0.13
CA CYS A 79 4.08 -9.34 0.90
C CYS A 79 4.22 -10.86 0.83
N ASP A 80 3.15 -11.60 1.13
CA ASP A 80 3.12 -13.07 1.12
C ASP A 80 3.40 -13.65 -0.29
N LEU A 81 2.74 -13.13 -1.31
CA LEU A 81 2.93 -13.58 -2.70
C LEU A 81 4.36 -13.35 -3.17
N LEU A 82 4.93 -12.17 -2.89
CA LEU A 82 6.29 -11.86 -3.31
C LEU A 82 7.33 -12.65 -2.53
N GLN A 83 7.13 -12.86 -1.22
CA GLN A 83 7.97 -13.74 -0.42
C GLN A 83 7.98 -15.16 -0.99
N LYS A 84 6.80 -15.72 -1.29
CA LYS A 84 6.68 -17.05 -1.89
C LYS A 84 7.37 -17.12 -3.24
N ALA A 85 7.20 -16.12 -4.10
CA ALA A 85 7.86 -16.07 -5.40
C ALA A 85 9.39 -16.05 -5.25
N ILE A 86 9.93 -15.21 -4.37
CA ILE A 86 11.38 -15.12 -4.15
C ILE A 86 11.94 -16.41 -3.53
N LEU A 87 11.25 -17.02 -2.57
CA LEU A 87 11.75 -18.18 -1.85
C LEU A 87 11.61 -19.49 -2.63
N ASN A 88 10.60 -19.60 -3.50
CA ASN A 88 10.31 -20.85 -4.21
C ASN A 88 10.84 -20.87 -5.65
N GLU A 89 11.11 -19.71 -6.27
CA GLU A 89 11.57 -19.62 -7.65
C GLU A 89 12.98 -19.03 -7.72
N SER A 90 13.98 -19.88 -7.98
CA SER A 90 15.39 -19.45 -8.00
C SER A 90 15.65 -18.33 -9.02
N ILE A 91 14.97 -18.36 -10.17
CA ILE A 91 15.07 -17.30 -11.19
C ILE A 91 14.64 -15.94 -10.62
N VAL A 92 13.62 -15.92 -9.77
CA VAL A 92 13.13 -14.69 -9.13
C VAL A 92 14.11 -14.21 -8.08
N TYR A 93 14.61 -15.12 -7.23
CA TYR A 93 15.67 -14.82 -6.27
C TYR A 93 16.90 -14.23 -6.97
N ASP A 94 17.46 -14.93 -7.95
CA ASP A 94 18.65 -14.53 -8.71
C ASP A 94 18.43 -13.20 -9.44
N PHE A 95 17.23 -12.99 -10.00
CA PHE A 95 16.89 -11.72 -10.62
C PHE A 95 16.99 -10.57 -9.63
N PHE A 96 16.40 -10.70 -8.44
CA PHE A 96 16.41 -9.63 -7.45
C PHE A 96 17.78 -9.46 -6.80
N GLU A 97 18.46 -10.56 -6.44
CA GLU A 97 19.80 -10.56 -5.84
C GLU A 97 20.87 -9.99 -6.78
N SER A 98 20.74 -10.19 -8.09
CA SER A 98 21.67 -9.64 -9.08
C SER A 98 21.51 -8.13 -9.32
N LYS A 99 20.42 -7.51 -8.86
CA LYS A 99 20.25 -6.06 -9.00
C LYS A 99 21.09 -5.33 -7.97
N ARG A 100 21.59 -4.15 -8.30
CA ARG A 100 22.08 -3.19 -7.29
C ARG A 100 21.02 -2.18 -6.88
N ARG A 101 19.94 -2.11 -7.66
CA ARG A 101 18.88 -1.12 -7.55
C ARG A 101 17.59 -1.66 -8.17
N LEU A 102 16.49 -1.47 -7.45
CA LEU A 102 15.14 -1.75 -7.95
C LEU A 102 14.38 -0.44 -8.11
N THR A 103 13.73 -0.27 -9.25
CA THR A 103 12.81 0.83 -9.50
C THR A 103 11.40 0.25 -9.47
N MET A 104 10.62 0.65 -8.48
CA MET A 104 9.21 0.26 -8.37
C MET A 104 8.32 1.43 -8.75
N CYS A 105 7.26 1.13 -9.49
CA CYS A 105 6.21 2.07 -9.84
C CYS A 105 4.89 1.53 -9.32
N CYS A 106 4.17 2.32 -8.52
CA CYS A 106 2.79 2.04 -8.15
C CYS A 106 1.87 2.56 -9.25
N LEU A 107 1.07 1.68 -9.82
CA LEU A 107 -0.02 2.09 -10.70
C LEU A 107 -1.29 2.20 -9.84
N GLY A 108 -1.53 3.39 -9.27
CA GLY A 108 -2.73 3.65 -8.47
C GLY A 108 -2.73 4.98 -7.73
N GLY A 109 -3.91 5.42 -7.30
CA GLY A 109 -4.10 6.62 -6.46
C GLY A 109 -4.12 6.35 -4.94
N GLY A 110 -3.82 5.11 -4.53
CA GLY A 110 -3.82 4.67 -3.13
C GLY A 110 -2.54 5.02 -2.35
N PRO A 111 -2.45 4.66 -1.06
CA PRO A 111 -1.33 5.00 -0.18
C PRO A 111 -0.03 4.19 -0.44
N GLY A 112 0.13 3.58 -1.63
CA GLY A 112 1.28 2.76 -1.98
C GLY A 112 1.33 1.40 -1.27
N THR A 113 0.18 0.75 -1.07
CA THR A 113 0.04 -0.55 -0.37
C THR A 113 0.86 -1.68 -0.97
N ASP A 114 0.95 -1.70 -2.29
CA ASP A 114 1.82 -2.56 -3.09
C ASP A 114 3.30 -2.33 -2.81
N ILE A 115 3.74 -1.06 -2.76
CA ILE A 115 5.11 -0.70 -2.40
C ILE A 115 5.43 -1.19 -0.99
N VAL A 116 4.59 -0.90 0.01
CA VAL A 116 4.83 -1.31 1.40
C VAL A 116 4.98 -2.83 1.50
N GLY A 117 4.10 -3.58 0.84
CA GLY A 117 4.15 -5.05 0.84
C GLY A 117 5.40 -5.60 0.15
N ALA A 118 5.77 -5.02 -0.99
CA ALA A 118 6.97 -5.42 -1.72
C ALA A 118 8.26 -5.14 -0.92
N PHE A 119 8.36 -3.98 -0.27
CA PHE A 119 9.49 -3.65 0.60
C PHE A 119 9.62 -4.62 1.77
N ALA A 120 8.53 -4.92 2.45
CA ALA A 120 8.51 -5.88 3.56
C ALA A 120 8.96 -7.28 3.08
N ALA A 121 8.50 -7.72 1.91
CA ALA A 121 8.94 -8.98 1.31
C ALA A 121 10.45 -8.98 1.05
N PHE A 122 10.99 -7.99 0.35
CA PHE A 122 12.43 -7.92 0.04
C PHE A 122 13.30 -7.94 1.30
N ILE A 123 12.96 -7.11 2.30
CA ILE A 123 13.70 -7.05 3.58
C ILE A 123 13.73 -8.43 4.23
N SER A 124 12.62 -9.16 4.20
CA SER A 124 12.51 -10.47 4.84
C SER A 124 13.17 -11.63 4.11
N THR A 125 13.36 -11.53 2.78
CA THR A 125 13.87 -12.66 1.96
C THR A 125 15.31 -12.50 1.52
N ILE A 126 15.70 -11.29 1.09
CA ILE A 126 17.02 -11.01 0.49
C ILE A 126 17.81 -9.96 1.29
N GLY A 127 17.27 -9.52 2.44
CA GLY A 127 17.89 -8.52 3.29
C GLY A 127 17.71 -7.09 2.78
N PHE A 128 18.46 -6.15 3.36
CA PHE A 128 18.27 -4.73 3.07
C PHE A 128 18.87 -4.33 1.72
N TYR A 129 18.00 -4.02 0.75
CA TYR A 129 18.39 -3.41 -0.51
C TYR A 129 18.48 -1.88 -0.39
N PRO A 130 19.54 -1.22 -0.89
CA PRO A 130 19.52 0.22 -1.15
C PRO A 130 18.57 0.50 -2.33
N LEU A 131 17.27 0.47 -2.04
CA LEU A 131 16.20 0.75 -2.98
C LEU A 131 16.12 2.26 -3.19
N PHE A 132 16.80 2.74 -4.23
CA PHE A 132 16.64 4.10 -4.73
C PHE A 132 15.37 4.17 -5.59
N GLY A 133 14.21 4.43 -4.95
CA GLY A 133 12.95 4.66 -5.66
C GLY A 133 13.01 5.98 -6.47
N HIS A 134 13.05 5.90 -7.79
CA HIS A 134 12.64 7.02 -8.64
C HIS A 134 11.14 6.91 -8.87
N TYR A 135 10.38 7.84 -8.29
CA TYR A 135 8.94 7.91 -8.39
C TYR A 135 8.54 8.61 -9.68
N PHE A 136 7.97 7.88 -10.63
CA PHE A 136 7.32 8.50 -11.79
C PHE A 136 5.86 8.81 -11.45
N ARG A 137 5.61 10.12 -11.22
CA ARG A 137 4.34 10.87 -11.20
C ARG A 137 3.03 10.08 -11.05
N LEU A 138 2.43 10.17 -9.85
CA LEU A 138 1.01 10.54 -9.65
C LEU A 138 0.71 11.02 -8.21
N CYS A 139 1.59 10.79 -7.23
CA CYS A 139 1.45 11.32 -5.86
C CYS A 139 2.71 12.06 -5.38
N GLN A 140 2.76 13.39 -5.58
CA GLN A 140 3.92 14.26 -5.25
C GLN A 140 4.35 14.30 -3.77
N ARG A 141 3.63 13.64 -2.85
CA ARG A 141 3.91 13.70 -1.39
C ARG A 141 4.40 12.38 -0.76
N MET A 142 4.60 11.31 -1.53
CA MET A 142 4.94 9.99 -0.99
C MET A 142 6.43 9.81 -0.64
N GLY A 143 7.33 10.61 -1.22
CA GLY A 143 8.79 10.42 -1.06
C GLY A 143 9.30 10.58 0.37
N ILE A 144 8.68 11.46 1.18
CA ILE A 144 9.03 11.67 2.60
C ILE A 144 8.44 10.55 3.47
N ASN A 145 7.18 10.17 3.22
CA ASN A 145 6.51 9.11 3.99
C ASN A 145 7.15 7.74 3.77
N LEU A 146 7.71 7.45 2.58
CA LEU A 146 8.33 6.16 2.33
C LEU A 146 9.69 5.99 3.03
N GLN A 147 10.49 7.05 3.18
CA GLN A 147 11.73 6.96 3.95
C GLN A 147 11.46 6.62 5.42
N ILE A 148 10.39 7.18 5.99
CA ILE A 148 9.90 6.83 7.33
C ILE A 148 9.50 5.36 7.35
N VAL A 149 8.62 4.91 6.45
CA VAL A 149 8.23 3.48 6.34
C VAL A 149 9.43 2.54 6.19
N ILE A 150 10.44 2.92 5.41
CA ILE A 150 11.68 2.13 5.23
C ILE A 150 12.52 2.09 6.52
N GLN A 151 12.60 3.19 7.26
CA GLN A 151 13.29 3.22 8.56
C GLN A 151 12.55 2.37 9.59
N GLU A 152 11.23 2.46 9.65
CA GLU A 152 10.39 1.65 10.54
C GLU A 152 10.52 0.15 10.24
N LEU A 153 10.41 -0.24 8.95
CA LEU A 153 10.62 -1.62 8.53
C LEU A 153 12.02 -2.15 8.86
N LYS A 154 13.01 -1.26 8.99
CA LYS A 154 14.39 -1.62 9.34
C LYS A 154 14.65 -1.74 10.83
N TRP A 155 14.09 -0.83 11.62
CA TRP A 155 14.53 -0.60 13.01
C TRP A 155 13.41 -0.78 14.04
N GLY A 156 12.14 -0.82 13.64
CA GLY A 156 11.00 -1.02 14.55
C GLY A 156 10.74 0.14 15.51
N GLU A 157 11.23 1.35 15.23
CA GLU A 157 11.12 2.52 16.10
C GLU A 157 10.09 3.53 15.57
N LEU A 158 8.83 3.41 16.00
CA LEU A 158 7.74 4.35 15.70
C LEU A 158 8.12 5.76 16.15
N THR A 159 8.75 6.52 15.26
CA THR A 159 9.07 7.93 15.53
C THR A 159 7.86 8.78 15.19
N ASN A 160 7.49 9.68 16.11
CA ASN A 160 6.32 10.58 16.11
C ASN A 160 6.24 11.55 14.90
N VAL A 161 6.23 11.07 13.66
CA VAL A 161 6.36 11.90 12.43
C VAL A 161 5.29 11.58 11.37
N LEU A 162 4.22 10.86 11.71
CA LEU A 162 3.01 10.79 10.86
C LEU A 162 1.86 11.61 11.44
#